data_AF-A0A2D3VVP3-F1
#
_entry.id   AF-A0A2D3VVP3-F1
#
_cell.length_a   1.000
_cell.length_b   1.000
_cell.length_c   1.000
_cell.angle_alpha   90.00
_cell.angle_beta   90.00
_cell.angle_gamma   90.00
#
_symmetry.space_group_name_H-M   'P 1'
#
loop_
_entity.id
_entity.type
_entity.pdbx_description
1 polymer ?
#
loop_
_entity_poly.entity_id
_entity_poly.type
_entity_poly.pdbx_seq_one_letter_code
_entity_poly.pdbx_strand_id
1 'polypeptide(L)' 'MEINGVQICNVCLKPSDEVAGAVYIKAVANGEDIHVCTSCIPVIIHGDGSAIKTNETVKEESGR' A
#
# COMPACT_ATOMS: atom_id res chain seq x y z
N MET A 1 2.92 3.12 1.00
CA MET A 1 3.86 4.16 1.44
C MET A 1 4.69 3.61 2.58
N GLU A 2 5.62 4.41 3.10
CA GLU A 2 6.40 4.09 4.29
C GLU A 2 6.07 5.09 5.42
N ILE A 3 5.82 4.60 6.63
CA ILE A 3 5.65 5.40 7.85
C ILE A 3 6.56 4.83 8.92
N ASN A 4 7.50 5.63 9.45
CA ASN A 4 8.43 5.24 10.52
C ASN A 4 9.20 3.93 10.24
N GLY A 5 9.62 3.72 8.98
CA GLY A 5 10.33 2.50 8.57
C GLY A 5 9.42 1.30 8.25
N VAL A 6 8.10 1.45 8.39
CA VAL A 6 7.12 0.38 8.18
C VAL A 6 6.35 0.61 6.88
N GLN A 7 6.28 -0.44 6.06
CA GLN A 7 5.65 -0.35 4.74
C GLN A 7 4.17 -0.62 4.90
N ILE A 8 3.33 0.30 4.41
CA ILE A 8 1.88 0.21 4.50
C ILE A 8 1.31 0.07 3.09
N CYS A 9 0.49 -0.96 2.90
CA CYS A 9 -0.16 -1.22 1.63
C CYS A 9 -1.19 -0.12 1.32
N ASN A 10 -1.04 0.59 0.20
CA ASN A 10 -2.00 1.59 -0.29
C ASN A 10 -3.35 0.99 -0.71
N VAL A 11 -3.53 -0.34 -0.66
CA VAL A 11 -4.82 -0.99 -0.96
C VAL A 11 -5.52 -1.41 0.33
N CYS A 12 -4.88 -2.31 1.10
CA CYS A 12 -5.50 -2.94 2.27
C CYS A 12 -5.03 -2.40 3.62
N LEU A 13 -4.16 -1.39 3.65
CA LEU A 13 -3.61 -0.76 4.85
C LEU A 13 -2.82 -1.67 5.79
N LYS A 14 -2.64 -2.96 5.43
CA LYS A 14 -1.82 -3.86 6.21
C LYS A 14 -0.38 -3.36 6.23
N PRO A 15 0.25 -3.34 7.40
CA PRO A 15 1.64 -2.96 7.51
C PRO A 15 2.57 -4.17 7.39
N SER A 16 3.83 -3.91 7.08
CA SER A 16 4.84 -4.97 6.87
C SER A 16 5.31 -5.66 8.14
N ASP A 17 5.12 -5.05 9.30
CA ASP A 17 5.55 -5.57 10.60
C ASP A 17 4.53 -6.50 11.27
N GLU A 18 3.29 -6.56 10.76
CA GLU A 18 2.26 -7.49 11.24
C GLU A 18 2.25 -8.83 10.50
N VAL A 19 2.95 -8.94 9.37
CA VAL A 19 2.92 -10.13 8.52
C VAL A 19 4.34 -10.60 8.23
N ALA A 20 4.72 -11.70 8.88
CA ALA A 20 6.03 -12.33 8.66
C ALA A 20 6.22 -12.71 7.18
N GLY A 21 7.34 -12.28 6.59
CA GLY A 21 7.65 -12.56 5.18
C GLY A 21 6.80 -11.79 4.18
N ALA A 22 6.09 -10.74 4.59
CA ALA A 22 5.34 -9.91 3.66
C ALA A 22 6.26 -9.20 2.66
N VAL A 23 5.93 -9.33 1.38
CA VAL A 23 6.62 -8.66 0.29
C VAL A 23 5.79 -7.48 -0.16
N TYR A 24 6.46 -6.34 -0.30
CA TYR A 24 5.88 -5.09 -0.80
C TYR A 24 6.59 -4.67 -2.07
N ILE A 25 5.82 -4.13 -3.02
CA ILE A 25 6.32 -3.55 -4.26
C ILE A 25 6.11 -2.05 -4.18
N LYS A 26 7.16 -1.28 -4.48
CA LYS A 26 7.07 0.15 -4.71
C LYS A 26 6.55 0.40 -6.13
N ALA A 27 5.51 1.21 -6.25
CA ALA A 27 4.91 1.59 -7.53
C ALA A 27 4.60 3.09 -7.55
N VAL A 28 4.23 3.62 -8.72
CA VAL A 28 3.78 5.00 -8.88
C VAL A 28 2.30 4.99 -9.25
N ALA A 29 1.48 5.73 -8.52
CA ALA A 29 0.07 5.93 -8.82
C ALA A 29 -0.31 7.39 -8.54
N ASN A 30 -1.03 8.04 -9.45
CA ASN A 30 -1.45 9.44 -9.32
C ASN A 30 -0.29 10.42 -9.02
N GLY A 31 0.92 10.12 -9.49
CA GLY A 31 2.12 10.92 -9.21
C GLY A 31 2.76 10.68 -7.85
N GLU A 32 2.23 9.75 -7.04
CA GLU A 32 2.77 9.39 -5.74
C GLU A 32 3.52 8.06 -5.78
N ASP A 33 4.62 7.99 -5.03
CA ASP A 33 5.26 6.72 -4.67
C ASP A 33 4.39 5.99 -3.64
N ILE A 34 3.84 4.84 -4.04
CA ILE A 34 2.98 3.98 -3.22
C ILE A 34 3.69 2.66 -2.90
N HIS A 35 3.17 1.92 -1.92
CA HIS A 35 3.59 0.55 -1.65
C HIS A 35 2.38 -0.38 -1.70
N VAL A 36 2.55 -1.56 -2.27
CA VAL A 36 1.48 -2.55 -2.43
C VAL A 36 2.00 -3.90 -1.95
N CYS A 37 1.28 -4.56 -1.05
CA CYS A 37 1.60 -5.93 -0.67
C CYS A 37 1.25 -6.90 -1.80
N THR A 38 1.99 -8.00 -1.93
CA THR A 38 1.78 -8.97 -3.02
C THR A 38 0.36 -9.55 -3.07
N SER A 39 -0.32 -9.64 -1.93
CA SER A 39 -1.72 -10.08 -1.86
C SER A 39 -2.71 -9.14 -2.56
N CYS A 40 -2.37 -7.85 -2.71
CA CYS A 40 -3.22 -6.86 -3.36
C CYS A 40 -2.87 -6.64 -4.84
N ILE A 41 -1.79 -7.24 -5.35
CA ILE A 41 -1.41 -7.13 -6.77
C ILE A 41 -2.54 -7.58 -7.72
N PRO A 42 -3.27 -8.70 -7.50
CA PRO A 42 -4.34 -9.10 -8.41
C PRO A 42 -5.44 -8.05 -8.55
N VAL A 43 -5.74 -7.32 -7.47
CA VAL A 43 -6.72 -6.22 -7.47
C VAL A 43 -6.25 -5.08 -8.38
N ILE A 44 -4.95 -4.81 -8.39
CA ILE A 44 -4.37 -3.74 -9.22
C ILE A 44 -4.27 -4.16 -10.69
N ILE A 45 -3.85 -5.39 -10.98
CA ILE A 45 -3.68 -5.88 -12.37
C ILE A 45 -5.03 -5.94 -13.10
N HIS A 46 -6.09 -6.36 -12.41
CA HIS A 46 -7.42 -6.48 -13.00
C HIS A 46 -8.29 -5.23 -12.84
N GLY A 47 -7.87 -4.27 -12.01
CA GLY A 47 -8.57 -3.02 -11.77
C GLY A 47 -8.00 -1.83 -12.54
N ASP A 48 -8.62 -0.67 -12.39
CA ASP A 48 -8.23 0.62 -12.99
C ASP A 48 -7.41 1.51 -12.03
N GLY A 49 -6.86 0.93 -10.96
CA GLY A 49 -6.14 1.67 -9.92
C GLY A 49 -7.03 2.39 -8.91
N SER A 50 -8.37 2.38 -9.06
CA SER A 50 -9.32 2.99 -8.11
C SER A 50 -9.25 2.42 -6.69
N ALA A 51 -8.79 1.18 -6.54
CA ALA A 51 -8.58 0.53 -5.24
C ALA A 51 -7.34 1.05 -4.48
N ILE A 52 -6.51 1.88 -5.11
CA ILE A 52 -5.29 2.45 -4.53
C ILE A 52 -5.65 3.76 -3.81
N LYS A 53 -5.48 3.76 -2.49
CA LYS A 53 -5.59 4.94 -1.64
C LYS A 53 -4.37 5.84 -1.77
N THR A 54 -4.57 7.15 -1.71
CA THR A 54 -3.47 8.14 -1.69
C THR A 54 -2.66 8.00 -0.41
N ASN A 55 -1.45 8.55 -0.41
CA ASN A 55 -0.62 8.57 0.80
C ASN A 55 -1.25 9.39 1.94
N GLU A 56 -2.06 10.40 1.61
CA GLU A 56 -2.86 11.15 2.60
C GLU A 56 -3.92 10.26 3.25
N THR A 57 -4.75 9.58 2.45
CA THR A 57 -5.77 8.66 2.97
C THR A 57 -5.15 7.52 3.78
N VAL A 58 -4.00 6.98 3.37
CA VAL A 58 -3.30 5.94 4.14
C VAL A 58 -2.85 6.46 5.50
N LYS A 59 -2.32 7.69 5.60
CA LYS A 59 -1.95 8.28 6.90
C LYS A 59 -3.16 8.45 7.82
N GLU A 60 -4.30 8.87 7.28
CA GLU A 60 -5.54 9.06 8.04
C GLU A 60 -6.13 7.73 8.51
N GLU A 61 -6.18 6.72 7.64
CA GLU A 61 -6.89 5.46 7.92
C GLU A 61 -6.02 4.38 8.59
N SER A 62 -4.69 4.42 8.43
CA SER A 62 -3.82 3.37 8.99
C SER A 62 -3.60 3.50 10.50
N GLY A 63 -3.92 4.67 11.09
CA GLY A 63 -3.69 4.93 12.50
C GLY A 63 -2.21 4.95 12.91
N ARG A 64 -1.31 5.29 11.96
CA ARG A 64 0.15 5.30 12.13
C ARG A 64 0.79 6.62 11.73
#